data_AF-A0A4U8UBY5-F1
#
_entry.id   AF-A0A4U8UBY5-F1
#
_cell.length_a   1.000
_cell.length_b   1.000
_cell.length_c   1.000
_cell.angle_alpha   90.00
_cell.angle_beta   90.00
_cell.angle_gamma   90.00
#
_symmetry.space_group_name_H-M   'P 1'
#
loop_
_entity.id
_entity.type
_entity.pdbx_description
1 polymer ?
#
loop_
_entity_poly.entity_id
_entity_poly.type
_entity_poly.pdbx_seq_one_letter_code
_entity_poly.pdbx_strand_id
1 'polypeptide(L)'
;MYIDDFATNLEKIQRSVLNSEFSKHLQTYNFDTQTLSEMLVSILQEVMKTAITLKEIELKERDLALNEEKIRQELEIASSASKVNNSINLAECVKGIIQAESMLKSVNDNALINKANCYVGLLNVVGNAEQTAAIANHITKVLSAIDAISVKDLRPYETLALSLKDEMSQQIADNNEVKQVSIYCPKLTLLPKERVRILGISTFSNNEVKFVVGNTEIMARTYDFYSDIEGSFEVKFAAKNHFNVWIEDKIIIEVRAN
;
A
#
# COMPACT_ATOMS: atom_id res chain seq x y z
N MET A 1 -10.90 -7.14 39.08
CA MET A 1 -12.12 -7.75 38.52
C MET A 1 -11.83 -9.13 37.92
N TYR A 2 -11.06 -10.00 38.59
CA TYR A 2 -10.59 -11.28 38.02
C TYR A 2 -10.62 -12.48 38.99
N ILE A 3 -10.83 -12.27 40.29
CA ILE A 3 -10.84 -13.36 41.28
C ILE A 3 -12.17 -14.13 41.26
N ASP A 4 -13.29 -13.42 41.06
CA ASP A 4 -14.61 -14.04 40.97
C ASP A 4 -14.74 -14.95 39.74
N ASP A 5 -14.09 -14.63 38.62
CA ASP A 5 -14.14 -15.45 37.40
C ASP A 5 -13.39 -16.78 37.56
N PHE A 6 -12.27 -16.79 38.28
CA PHE A 6 -11.52 -18.03 38.53
C PHE A 6 -12.27 -18.96 39.48
N ALA A 7 -12.75 -18.46 40.62
CA ALA A 7 -13.50 -19.26 41.59
C ALA A 7 -14.79 -19.82 40.98
N THR A 8 -15.51 -19.01 40.21
CA THR A 8 -16.73 -19.43 39.50
C THR A 8 -16.44 -20.47 38.42
N ASN A 9 -15.33 -20.34 37.67
CA ASN A 9 -14.94 -21.32 36.66
C ASN A 9 -14.42 -22.62 37.28
N LEU A 10 -13.66 -22.54 38.38
CA LEU A 10 -13.21 -23.71 39.12
C LEU A 10 -14.41 -24.49 39.69
N GLU A 11 -15.40 -23.79 40.25
CA GLU A 11 -16.62 -24.41 40.75
C GLU A 11 -17.43 -25.09 39.64
N LYS A 12 -17.54 -24.45 38.46
CA LYS A 12 -18.18 -25.05 37.27
C LYS A 12 -17.44 -26.31 36.80
N ILE A 13 -16.12 -26.28 36.75
CA ILE A 13 -15.29 -27.42 36.36
C ILE A 13 -15.46 -28.55 37.39
N GLN A 14 -15.37 -28.23 38.69
CA GLN A 14 -15.54 -29.19 39.77
C GLN A 14 -16.93 -29.85 39.71
N ARG A 15 -18.00 -29.07 39.56
CA ARG A 15 -19.37 -29.60 39.40
C ARG A 15 -19.52 -30.44 38.13
N SER A 16 -18.92 -30.02 37.02
CA SER A 16 -18.98 -30.78 35.76
C SER A 16 -18.24 -32.13 35.85
N VAL A 17 -17.11 -32.17 36.56
CA VAL A 17 -16.33 -33.39 36.78
C VAL A 17 -17.06 -34.32 37.76
N LEU A 18 -17.54 -33.80 38.90
CA LEU A 18 -18.26 -34.58 39.90
C LEU A 18 -19.61 -35.12 39.40
N ASN A 19 -20.29 -34.39 38.51
CA ASN A 19 -21.55 -34.82 37.91
C ASN A 19 -21.38 -35.64 36.63
N SER A 20 -20.14 -35.87 36.17
CA SER A 20 -19.87 -36.65 34.97
C SER A 20 -20.28 -38.12 35.15
N GLU A 21 -20.71 -38.76 34.06
CA GLU A 21 -21.04 -40.20 34.03
C GLU A 21 -19.88 -41.07 34.50
N PHE A 22 -18.64 -40.61 34.29
CA PHE A 22 -17.42 -41.24 34.77
C PHE A 22 -17.28 -41.20 36.30
N SER A 23 -17.55 -40.05 36.93
CA SER A 23 -17.50 -39.93 38.40
C SER A 23 -18.60 -40.75 39.09
N LYS A 24 -19.80 -40.81 38.48
CA LYS A 24 -20.87 -41.71 38.94
C LYS A 24 -20.47 -43.18 38.83
N HIS A 25 -19.82 -43.58 37.73
CA HIS A 25 -19.31 -44.93 37.56
C HIS A 25 -18.21 -45.28 38.58
N LEU A 26 -17.29 -44.35 38.88
CA LEU A 26 -16.26 -44.55 39.92
C LEU A 26 -16.86 -44.77 41.32
N GLN A 27 -17.95 -44.08 41.66
CA GLN A 27 -18.68 -44.27 42.92
C GLN A 27 -19.47 -45.59 42.99
N THR A 28 -19.72 -46.23 41.83
CA THR A 28 -20.47 -47.50 41.76
C THR A 28 -19.57 -48.71 42.05
N TYR A 29 -18.25 -48.56 41.92
CA TYR A 29 -17.27 -49.59 42.27
C TYR A 29 -16.78 -49.39 43.72
N ASN A 30 -16.66 -50.50 44.47
CA ASN A 30 -16.19 -50.53 45.86
C ASN A 30 -14.67 -50.28 45.95
N PHE A 31 -14.21 -49.09 45.57
CA PHE A 31 -12.86 -48.63 45.87
C PHE A 31 -12.74 -48.27 47.35
N ASP A 32 -11.56 -48.49 47.93
CA ASP A 32 -11.19 -47.88 49.21
C ASP A 32 -11.25 -46.35 49.07
N THR A 33 -11.81 -45.68 50.09
CA THR A 33 -11.91 -44.22 50.22
C THR A 33 -10.59 -43.49 49.89
N GLN A 34 -9.46 -44.07 50.26
CA GLN A 34 -8.14 -43.51 49.97
C GLN A 34 -7.79 -43.61 48.48
N THR A 35 -8.00 -44.77 47.85
CA THR A 35 -7.75 -44.97 46.41
C THR A 35 -8.68 -44.11 45.54
N LEU A 36 -9.95 -43.95 45.96
CA LEU A 36 -10.92 -43.08 45.30
C LEU A 36 -10.49 -41.60 45.37
N SER A 37 -10.00 -41.17 46.54
CA SER A 37 -9.52 -39.80 46.76
C SER A 37 -8.28 -39.50 45.92
N GLU A 38 -7.33 -40.44 45.85
CA GLU A 38 -6.13 -40.32 45.01
C GLU A 38 -6.48 -40.22 43.52
N MET A 39 -7.39 -41.06 43.01
CA MET A 39 -7.87 -40.98 41.62
C MET A 39 -8.55 -39.64 41.32
N LEU A 40 -9.44 -39.17 42.21
CA LEU A 40 -10.14 -37.89 42.04
C LEU A 40 -9.16 -36.71 42.02
N VAL A 41 -8.14 -36.73 42.88
CA VAL A 41 -7.09 -35.70 42.89
C VAL A 41 -6.28 -35.73 41.60
N SER A 42 -5.88 -36.90 41.10
CA SER A 42 -5.15 -37.01 39.82
C SER A 42 -5.98 -36.50 38.63
N ILE A 43 -7.28 -36.81 38.58
CA ILE A 43 -8.18 -36.30 37.54
C ILE A 43 -8.30 -34.76 37.63
N LEU A 44 -8.49 -34.23 38.83
CA LEU A 44 -8.55 -32.77 39.04
C LEU A 44 -7.25 -32.08 38.60
N GLN A 45 -6.10 -32.68 38.88
CA GLN A 45 -4.79 -32.18 38.43
C GLN A 45 -4.70 -32.18 36.89
N GLU A 46 -5.13 -33.24 36.22
CA GLU A 46 -5.08 -33.33 34.76
C GLU A 46 -6.06 -32.37 34.07
N VAL A 47 -7.27 -32.22 34.63
CA VAL A 47 -8.27 -31.26 34.16
C VAL A 47 -7.77 -29.83 34.35
N MET A 48 -7.16 -29.50 35.50
CA MET A 48 -6.57 -28.18 35.72
C MET A 48 -5.41 -27.90 34.76
N LYS A 49 -4.50 -28.87 34.54
CA LYS A 49 -3.42 -28.73 33.55
C LYS A 49 -3.98 -28.48 32.16
N THR A 50 -4.96 -29.28 31.73
CA THR A 50 -5.61 -29.12 30.43
C THR A 50 -6.27 -27.75 30.31
N ALA A 51 -7.01 -27.30 31.34
CA ALA A 51 -7.65 -25.98 31.35
C ALA A 51 -6.63 -24.83 31.24
N ILE A 52 -5.49 -24.94 31.93
CA ILE A 52 -4.39 -23.98 31.82
C ILE A 52 -3.83 -23.98 30.39
N THR A 53 -3.51 -25.14 29.82
CA THR A 53 -2.97 -25.22 28.44
C THR A 53 -3.94 -24.65 27.42
N LEU A 54 -5.25 -24.83 27.61
CA LEU A 54 -6.28 -24.31 26.73
C LEU A 54 -6.36 -22.78 26.82
N LYS A 55 -6.17 -22.22 28.02
CA LYS A 55 -6.04 -20.77 28.21
C LYS A 55 -4.75 -20.19 27.64
N GLU A 56 -3.65 -20.91 27.72
CA GLU A 56 -2.40 -20.53 27.06
C GLU A 56 -2.53 -20.51 25.54
N ILE A 57 -3.26 -21.48 24.96
CA ILE A 57 -3.58 -21.50 23.52
C ILE A 57 -4.46 -20.31 23.15
N GLU A 58 -5.53 -20.04 23.90
CA GLU A 58 -6.43 -18.89 23.66
C GLU A 58 -5.65 -17.56 23.71
N LEU A 59 -4.71 -17.43 24.66
CA LEU A 59 -3.87 -16.24 24.77
C LEU A 59 -2.92 -16.10 23.57
N LYS A 60 -2.28 -17.19 23.13
CA LYS A 60 -1.44 -17.22 21.93
C LYS A 60 -2.22 -16.87 20.67
N GLU A 61 -3.45 -17.38 20.50
CA GLU A 61 -4.31 -17.05 19.36
C GLU A 61 -4.64 -15.55 19.33
N ARG A 62 -4.89 -14.96 20.50
CA ARG A 62 -5.16 -13.52 20.63
C ARG A 62 -3.94 -12.68 20.29
N ASP A 63 -2.76 -13.08 20.75
CA ASP A 63 -1.49 -12.41 20.42
C ASP A 63 -1.16 -12.50 18.93
N LEU A 64 -1.40 -13.67 18.30
CA LEU A 64 -1.24 -13.85 16.86
C LEU A 64 -2.19 -12.94 16.07
N ALA A 65 -3.47 -12.89 16.45
CA ALA A 65 -4.45 -12.02 15.80
C ALA A 65 -4.08 -10.54 15.92
N LEU A 66 -3.59 -10.10 17.08
CA LEU A 66 -3.10 -8.72 17.27
C LEU A 66 -1.86 -8.43 16.42
N ASN A 67 -0.93 -9.39 16.31
CA ASN A 67 0.27 -9.24 15.50
C ASN A 67 -0.06 -9.18 14.00
N GLU A 68 -1.02 -9.99 13.53
CA GLU A 68 -1.52 -9.93 12.14
C GLU A 68 -2.13 -8.56 11.82
N GLU A 69 -2.98 -8.03 12.70
CA GLU A 69 -3.57 -6.69 12.53
C GLU A 69 -2.50 -5.59 12.53
N LYS A 70 -1.48 -5.72 13.39
CA LYS A 70 -0.34 -4.79 13.42
C LYS A 70 0.43 -4.83 12.09
N ILE A 71 0.77 -6.01 11.58
CA ILE A 71 1.47 -6.16 10.29
C ILE A 71 0.62 -5.56 9.16
N ARG A 72 -0.70 -5.76 9.17
CA ARG A 72 -1.59 -5.15 8.18
C ARG A 72 -1.52 -3.62 8.24
N GLN A 73 -1.60 -3.04 9.43
CA GLN A 73 -1.51 -1.58 9.60
C GLN A 73 -0.14 -1.04 9.15
N GLU A 74 0.94 -1.75 9.45
CA GLU A 74 2.28 -1.40 8.98
C GLU A 74 2.38 -1.43 7.45
N LEU A 75 1.78 -2.42 6.79
CA LEU A 75 1.69 -2.49 5.33
C LEU A 75 0.86 -1.35 4.73
N GLU A 76 -0.26 -0.99 5.37
CA GLU A 76 -1.10 0.14 4.95
C GLU A 76 -0.35 1.48 5.06
N ILE A 77 0.38 1.68 6.17
CA ILE A 77 1.25 2.85 6.37
C ILE A 77 2.38 2.87 5.36
N ALA A 78 3.07 1.76 5.13
CA ALA A 78 4.18 1.67 4.17
C ALA A 78 3.72 1.97 2.74
N SER A 79 2.55 1.43 2.34
CA SER A 79 1.94 1.72 1.04
C SER A 79 1.58 3.21 0.91
N SER A 80 0.97 3.79 1.93
CA SER A 80 0.64 5.22 1.97
C SER A 80 1.88 6.11 1.92
N ALA A 81 2.92 5.79 2.69
CA ALA A 81 4.19 6.51 2.70
C ALA A 81 4.88 6.44 1.34
N SER A 82 4.90 5.27 0.69
CA SER A 82 5.43 5.11 -0.67
C SER A 82 4.68 5.99 -1.68
N LYS A 83 3.34 6.08 -1.57
CA LYS A 83 2.52 6.97 -2.41
C LYS A 83 2.84 8.45 -2.21
N VAL A 84 3.04 8.88 -0.96
CA VAL A 84 3.46 10.25 -0.66
C VAL A 84 4.85 10.53 -1.24
N ASN A 85 5.79 9.60 -1.07
CA ASN A 85 7.15 9.75 -1.60
C ASN A 85 7.17 9.82 -3.13
N ASN A 86 6.38 8.99 -3.82
CA ASN A 86 6.22 9.08 -5.28
C ASN A 86 5.64 10.44 -5.71
N SER A 87 4.65 10.96 -4.98
CA SER A 87 4.10 12.30 -5.23
C SER A 87 5.15 13.40 -5.06
N ILE A 88 6.00 13.29 -4.03
CA ILE A 88 7.09 14.25 -3.78
C ILE A 88 8.11 14.20 -4.91
N ASN A 89 8.58 13.01 -5.27
CA ASN A 89 9.53 12.82 -6.38
C ASN A 89 8.98 13.40 -7.68
N LEU A 90 7.69 13.18 -7.96
CA LEU A 90 7.03 13.70 -9.13
C LEU A 90 6.98 15.24 -9.10
N ALA A 91 6.67 15.85 -7.96
CA ALA A 91 6.69 17.31 -7.82
C ALA A 91 8.10 17.89 -8.00
N GLU A 92 9.14 17.20 -7.53
CA GLU A 92 10.54 17.60 -7.75
C GLU A 92 10.94 17.49 -9.22
N CYS A 93 10.54 16.43 -9.91
CA CYS A 93 10.77 16.29 -11.36
C CYS A 93 10.08 17.40 -12.16
N VAL A 94 8.80 17.69 -11.86
CA VAL A 94 8.05 18.79 -12.51
C VAL A 94 8.73 20.14 -12.27
N LYS A 95 9.18 20.40 -11.04
CA LYS A 95 9.96 21.60 -10.72
C LYS A 95 11.23 21.67 -11.56
N GLY A 96 11.95 20.56 -11.72
CA GLY A 96 13.14 20.47 -12.57
C GLY A 96 12.85 20.81 -14.04
N ILE A 97 11.74 20.31 -14.60
CA ILE A 97 11.31 20.62 -15.97
C ILE A 97 10.97 22.11 -16.11
N ILE A 98 10.19 22.68 -15.20
CA ILE A 98 9.84 24.12 -15.22
C ILE A 98 11.12 24.98 -15.14
N GLN A 99 12.08 24.59 -14.30
CA GLN A 99 13.36 25.28 -14.20
C GLN A 99 14.16 25.19 -15.51
N ALA A 100 14.22 24.00 -16.12
CA ALA A 100 14.91 23.81 -17.40
C ALA A 100 14.27 24.65 -18.53
N GLU A 101 12.94 24.66 -18.64
CA GLU A 101 12.20 25.47 -19.62
C GLU A 101 12.42 26.97 -19.39
N SER A 102 12.34 27.42 -18.14
CA SER A 102 12.61 28.82 -17.77
C SER A 102 14.05 29.23 -18.09
N MET A 103 15.02 28.33 -17.90
CA MET A 103 16.42 28.58 -18.26
C MET A 103 16.62 28.68 -19.77
N LEU A 104 16.02 27.77 -20.55
CA LEU A 104 16.09 27.82 -22.02
C LEU A 104 15.51 29.14 -22.55
N LYS A 105 14.34 29.53 -22.06
CA LYS A 105 13.71 30.80 -22.43
C LYS A 105 14.58 32.00 -22.05
N SER A 106 15.09 32.03 -20.82
CA SER A 106 15.98 33.11 -20.36
C SER A 106 17.26 33.23 -21.18
N VAL A 107 17.90 32.12 -21.55
CA VAL A 107 19.09 32.12 -22.41
C VAL A 107 18.75 32.66 -23.80
N ASN A 108 17.61 32.26 -24.38
CA ASN A 108 17.18 32.77 -25.68
C ASN A 108 16.86 34.26 -25.63
N ASP A 109 16.09 34.71 -24.63
CA ASP A 109 15.75 36.12 -24.44
C ASP A 109 17.02 36.96 -24.26
N ASN A 110 17.98 36.50 -23.46
CA ASN A 110 19.28 37.17 -23.29
C ASN A 110 20.08 37.24 -24.59
N ALA A 111 20.06 36.19 -25.41
CA ALA A 111 20.71 36.20 -26.72
C ALA A 111 20.06 37.21 -27.68
N LEU A 112 18.72 37.27 -27.71
CA LEU A 112 17.97 38.23 -28.52
C LEU A 112 18.15 39.67 -28.07
N ILE A 113 18.17 39.93 -26.76
CA ILE A 113 18.47 41.26 -26.19
C ILE A 113 19.88 41.70 -26.60
N ASN A 114 20.88 40.83 -26.48
CA ASN A 114 22.24 41.14 -26.92
C ASN A 114 22.31 41.39 -28.43
N LYS A 115 21.59 40.61 -29.24
CA LYS A 115 21.48 40.85 -30.69
C LYS A 115 20.91 42.26 -30.97
N ALA A 116 19.82 42.64 -30.31
CA ALA A 116 19.22 43.96 -30.45
C ALA A 116 20.17 45.09 -30.01
N ASN A 117 20.88 44.92 -28.89
CA ASN A 117 21.87 45.88 -28.42
C ASN A 117 23.01 46.06 -29.42
N CYS A 118 23.49 44.98 -30.06
CA CYS A 118 24.49 45.07 -31.12
C CYS A 118 23.98 45.80 -32.36
N TYR A 119 22.72 45.61 -32.77
CA TYR A 119 22.12 46.38 -33.86
C TYR A 119 22.02 47.87 -33.55
N VAL A 120 21.56 48.23 -32.34
CA VAL A 120 21.52 49.63 -31.90
C VAL A 120 22.92 50.23 -31.89
N GLY A 121 23.93 49.48 -31.41
CA GLY A 121 25.33 49.88 -31.46
C GLY A 121 25.82 50.12 -32.89
N LEU A 122 25.51 49.21 -33.82
CA LEU A 122 25.86 49.34 -35.23
C LEU A 122 25.20 50.57 -35.86
N LEU A 123 23.90 50.78 -35.63
CA LEU A 123 23.15 51.93 -36.15
C LEU A 123 23.71 53.25 -35.61
N ASN A 124 24.09 53.31 -34.34
CA ASN A 124 24.73 54.48 -33.75
C ASN A 124 26.10 54.78 -34.38
N VAL A 125 26.90 53.76 -34.68
CA VAL A 125 28.20 53.94 -35.35
C VAL A 125 28.01 54.41 -36.79
N VAL A 126 27.10 53.79 -37.54
CA VAL A 126 26.83 54.15 -38.94
C VAL A 126 26.19 55.55 -39.04
N GLY A 127 25.25 55.87 -38.16
CA GLY A 127 24.53 57.15 -38.16
C GLY A 127 25.40 58.36 -37.80
N ASN A 128 26.50 58.15 -37.07
CA ASN A 128 27.41 59.23 -36.65
C ASN A 128 28.75 59.24 -37.40
N ALA A 129 28.93 58.41 -38.43
CA ALA A 129 30.23 58.26 -39.08
C ALA A 129 30.45 59.23 -40.26
N GLU A 130 31.56 59.97 -40.20
CA GLU A 130 32.02 60.84 -41.29
C GLU A 130 32.68 60.06 -42.46
N GLN A 131 33.26 58.89 -42.18
CA GLN A 131 33.93 58.03 -43.19
C GLN A 131 33.06 56.83 -43.59
N THR A 132 31.91 57.11 -44.20
CA THR A 132 30.88 56.11 -44.54
C THR A 132 31.40 55.01 -45.48
N ALA A 133 32.33 55.34 -46.38
CA ALA A 133 32.90 54.39 -47.35
C ALA A 133 33.82 53.33 -46.71
N ALA A 134 34.57 53.69 -45.66
CA ALA A 134 35.43 52.74 -44.95
C ALA A 134 34.60 51.75 -44.12
N ILE A 135 33.51 52.22 -43.52
CA ILE A 135 32.64 51.41 -42.66
C ILE A 135 31.77 50.45 -43.49
N ALA A 136 31.31 50.89 -44.68
CA ALA A 136 30.53 50.05 -45.59
C ALA A 136 31.18 48.70 -45.90
N ASN A 137 32.51 48.66 -46.04
CA ASN A 137 33.28 47.44 -46.31
C ASN A 137 33.29 46.43 -45.15
N HIS A 138 33.00 46.88 -43.92
CA HIS A 138 33.00 46.06 -42.71
C HIS A 138 31.59 45.73 -42.19
N ILE A 139 30.58 46.53 -42.54
CA ILE A 139 29.18 46.35 -42.11
C ILE A 139 28.69 44.92 -42.37
N THR A 140 28.92 44.36 -43.56
CA THR A 140 28.42 43.02 -43.91
C THR A 140 29.00 41.93 -42.99
N LYS A 141 30.27 42.05 -42.59
CA LYS A 141 30.91 41.12 -41.66
C LYS A 141 30.34 41.26 -40.25
N VAL A 142 30.13 42.51 -39.80
CA VAL A 142 29.54 42.79 -38.48
C VAL A 142 28.09 42.31 -38.41
N LEU A 143 27.28 42.56 -39.45
CA LEU A 143 25.92 42.03 -39.56
C LEU A 143 25.89 40.51 -39.50
N SER A 144 26.77 39.83 -40.24
CA SER A 144 26.84 38.36 -40.19
C SER A 144 27.20 37.82 -38.79
N ALA A 145 28.05 38.52 -38.04
CA ALA A 145 28.40 38.16 -36.67
C ALA A 145 27.24 38.41 -35.69
N ILE A 146 26.49 39.50 -35.85
CA ILE A 146 25.28 39.79 -35.07
C ILE A 146 24.19 38.77 -35.39
N ASP A 147 24.03 38.40 -36.66
CA ASP A 147 23.05 37.40 -37.08
C ASP A 147 23.33 36.00 -36.55
N ALA A 148 24.60 35.68 -36.29
CA ALA A 148 25.00 34.43 -35.64
C ALA A 148 24.61 34.36 -34.14
N ILE A 149 24.37 35.50 -33.48
CA ILE A 149 23.88 35.53 -32.09
C ILE A 149 22.42 35.06 -32.12
N SER A 150 22.15 33.86 -31.57
CA SER A 150 20.87 33.09 -31.57
C SER A 150 20.85 31.86 -32.50
N VAL A 151 21.83 31.63 -33.37
CA VAL A 151 21.81 30.48 -34.32
C VAL A 151 22.16 29.13 -33.66
N LYS A 152 22.66 29.13 -32.42
CA LYS A 152 22.82 27.87 -31.67
C LYS A 152 21.44 27.32 -31.35
N ASP A 153 21.05 26.36 -32.16
CA ASP A 153 19.76 25.73 -32.15
C ASP A 153 19.44 25.11 -30.79
N LEU A 154 18.49 25.72 -30.07
CA LEU A 154 17.97 25.21 -28.80
C LEU A 154 16.85 24.18 -29.01
N ARG A 155 16.38 23.95 -30.24
CA ARG A 155 15.33 22.97 -30.58
C ARG A 155 15.59 21.56 -30.02
N PRO A 156 16.84 21.03 -29.97
CA PRO A 156 17.10 19.72 -29.36
C PRO A 156 16.74 19.67 -27.87
N TYR A 157 16.96 20.75 -27.14
CA TYR A 157 16.63 20.83 -25.71
C TYR A 157 15.14 21.07 -25.48
N GLU A 158 14.47 21.83 -26.35
CA GLU A 158 13.02 21.98 -26.33
C GLU A 158 12.31 20.66 -26.59
N THR A 159 12.80 19.87 -27.55
CA THR A 159 12.24 18.54 -27.87
C THR A 159 12.40 17.58 -26.68
N LEU A 160 13.55 17.59 -26.01
CA LEU A 160 13.78 16.79 -24.80
C LEU A 160 12.91 17.24 -23.63
N ALA A 161 12.70 18.55 -23.46
CA ALA A 161 11.81 19.09 -22.43
C ALA A 161 10.34 18.71 -22.70
N LEU A 162 9.92 18.72 -23.96
CA LEU A 162 8.58 18.29 -24.38
C LEU A 162 8.38 16.78 -24.19
N SER A 163 9.36 15.94 -24.58
CA SER A 163 9.26 14.50 -24.36
C SER A 163 9.22 14.14 -22.88
N LEU A 164 10.04 14.80 -22.04
CA LEU A 164 10.00 14.63 -20.59
C LEU A 164 8.66 15.08 -20.00
N LYS A 165 8.10 16.18 -20.51
CA LYS A 165 6.77 16.64 -20.10
C LYS A 165 5.69 15.63 -20.46
N ASP A 166 5.73 15.05 -21.66
CA ASP A 166 4.75 14.06 -22.12
C ASP A 166 4.86 12.75 -21.33
N GLU A 167 6.07 12.24 -21.09
CA GLU A 167 6.33 11.07 -20.23
C GLU A 167 5.84 11.31 -18.79
N MET A 168 6.06 12.50 -18.22
CA MET A 168 5.55 12.85 -16.90
C MET A 168 4.04 13.01 -16.90
N SER A 169 3.43 13.55 -17.95
CA SER A 169 1.98 13.67 -18.07
C SER A 169 1.33 12.29 -18.08
N GLN A 170 1.95 11.32 -18.75
CA GLN A 170 1.55 9.91 -18.70
C GLN A 170 1.76 9.31 -17.32
N GLN A 171 2.92 9.51 -16.67
CA GLN A 171 3.15 9.00 -15.31
C GLN A 171 2.26 9.64 -14.24
N ILE A 172 1.79 10.88 -14.43
CA ILE A 172 0.77 11.50 -13.57
C ILE A 172 -0.59 10.83 -13.77
N ALA A 173 -0.94 10.54 -15.02
CA ALA A 173 -2.17 9.81 -15.35
C ALA A 173 -2.11 8.38 -14.79
N ASP A 174 -0.97 7.70 -14.91
CA ASP A 174 -0.73 6.32 -14.50
C ASP A 174 -0.45 6.19 -12.98
N ASN A 175 -0.03 7.25 -12.28
CA ASN A 175 0.05 7.23 -10.80
C ASN A 175 -1.35 7.11 -10.14
N ASN A 176 -2.45 7.25 -10.89
CA ASN A 176 -3.76 6.80 -10.44
C ASN A 176 -3.89 5.26 -10.39
N GLU A 177 -3.04 4.51 -11.10
CA GLU A 177 -3.01 3.04 -11.14
C GLU A 177 -2.16 2.39 -10.05
N VAL A 178 -1.63 3.13 -9.07
CA VAL A 178 -1.14 2.48 -7.85
C VAL A 178 -2.33 1.75 -7.23
N LYS A 179 -2.32 0.40 -7.25
CA LYS A 179 -3.41 -0.44 -6.74
C LYS A 179 -3.92 0.10 -5.41
N GLN A 180 -5.09 0.74 -5.47
CA GLN A 180 -5.64 1.48 -4.34
C GLN A 180 -6.27 0.54 -3.31
N VAL A 181 -6.55 -0.68 -3.78
CA VAL A 181 -7.17 -1.80 -3.08
C VAL A 181 -6.35 -3.02 -3.45
N SER A 182 -5.96 -3.82 -2.45
CA SER A 182 -5.23 -5.06 -2.64
C SER A 182 -5.70 -6.12 -1.66
N ILE A 183 -5.59 -7.37 -2.07
CA ILE A 183 -5.94 -8.52 -1.24
C ILE A 183 -4.65 -9.27 -0.89
N TYR A 184 -4.40 -9.43 0.39
CA TYR A 184 -3.37 -10.30 0.90
C TYR A 184 -3.98 -11.63 1.32
N CYS A 185 -3.52 -12.71 0.67
CA CYS A 185 -3.86 -14.07 1.04
C CYS A 185 -2.55 -14.85 1.25
N PRO A 186 -2.31 -15.43 2.43
CA PRO A 186 -1.05 -16.11 2.71
C PRO A 186 -0.89 -17.41 1.91
N LYS A 187 -1.99 -18.02 1.44
CA LYS A 187 -1.97 -19.27 0.68
C LYS A 187 -3.08 -19.29 -0.37
N LEU A 188 -2.71 -19.38 -1.64
CA LEU A 188 -3.65 -19.41 -2.77
C LEU A 188 -4.18 -20.82 -3.07
N THR A 189 -3.56 -21.86 -2.52
CA THR A 189 -3.94 -23.27 -2.68
C THR A 189 -4.27 -23.90 -1.34
N LEU A 190 -5.51 -24.38 -1.17
CA LEU A 190 -6.02 -24.92 0.09
C LEU A 190 -6.44 -26.38 -0.06
N LEU A 191 -6.32 -27.14 1.03
CA LEU A 191 -6.95 -28.44 1.15
C LEU A 191 -8.44 -28.27 1.50
N PRO A 192 -9.29 -29.24 1.12
CA PRO A 192 -10.69 -29.26 1.58
C PRO A 192 -10.76 -29.16 3.11
N LYS A 193 -11.63 -28.28 3.62
CA LYS A 193 -11.81 -27.94 5.05
C LYS A 193 -10.68 -27.15 5.71
N GLU A 194 -9.67 -26.71 4.96
CA GLU A 194 -8.66 -25.78 5.47
C GLU A 194 -9.25 -24.35 5.55
N ARG A 195 -8.98 -23.63 6.65
CA ARG A 195 -9.36 -22.22 6.80
C ARG A 195 -8.17 -21.34 6.45
N VAL A 196 -8.41 -20.28 5.68
CA VAL A 196 -7.38 -19.25 5.42
C VAL A 196 -7.93 -17.87 5.72
N ARG A 197 -7.14 -17.06 6.43
CA ARG A 197 -7.47 -15.67 6.70
C ARG A 197 -7.02 -14.81 5.53
N ILE A 198 -7.98 -14.10 4.93
CA ILE A 198 -7.76 -13.15 3.85
C ILE A 198 -7.84 -11.75 4.42
N LEU A 199 -6.90 -10.91 4.06
CA LEU A 199 -6.77 -9.53 4.52
C LEU A 199 -6.99 -8.58 3.34
N GLY A 200 -7.93 -7.65 3.49
CA GLY A 200 -8.17 -6.59 2.53
C GLY A 200 -7.39 -5.36 2.95
N ILE A 201 -6.54 -4.86 2.07
CA ILE A 201 -5.75 -3.65 2.29
C ILE A 201 -6.30 -2.58 1.36
N SER A 202 -6.69 -1.45 1.94
CA SER A 202 -7.10 -0.27 1.18
C SER A 202 -6.18 0.89 1.52
N THR A 203 -5.73 1.62 0.50
CA THR A 203 -5.02 2.90 0.69
C THR A 203 -5.98 4.03 1.05
N PHE A 204 -7.27 3.82 0.83
CA PHE A 204 -8.33 4.65 1.37
C PHE A 204 -8.52 4.30 2.83
N SER A 205 -8.45 5.31 3.71
CA SER A 205 -8.45 5.18 5.17
C SER A 205 -9.72 4.52 5.73
N ASN A 206 -10.48 5.17 6.62
CA ASN A 206 -11.62 4.55 7.32
C ASN A 206 -12.88 4.46 6.44
N ASN A 207 -12.75 3.88 5.25
CA ASN A 207 -13.82 3.77 4.26
C ASN A 207 -14.56 2.44 4.39
N GLU A 208 -15.80 2.41 3.89
CA GLU A 208 -16.58 1.18 3.78
C GLU A 208 -15.89 0.21 2.83
N VAL A 209 -15.70 -1.02 3.33
CA VAL A 209 -15.08 -2.11 2.59
C VAL A 209 -16.01 -3.32 2.58
N LYS A 210 -15.90 -4.13 1.54
CA LYS A 210 -16.59 -5.42 1.45
C LYS A 210 -15.76 -6.47 0.74
N PHE A 211 -15.87 -7.71 1.19
CA PHE A 211 -15.50 -8.88 0.42
C PHE A 211 -16.71 -9.39 -0.35
N VAL A 212 -16.52 -9.79 -1.60
CA VAL A 212 -17.51 -10.46 -2.41
C VAL A 212 -16.96 -11.83 -2.79
N VAL A 213 -17.61 -12.89 -2.29
CA VAL A 213 -17.29 -14.28 -2.61
C VAL A 213 -18.51 -14.88 -3.29
N GLY A 214 -18.46 -15.06 -4.61
CA GLY A 214 -19.63 -15.44 -5.42
C GLY A 214 -20.75 -14.40 -5.33
N ASN A 215 -21.90 -14.79 -4.76
CA ASN A 215 -23.07 -13.91 -4.54
C ASN A 215 -23.16 -13.33 -3.11
N THR A 216 -22.21 -13.65 -2.25
CA THR A 216 -22.22 -13.23 -0.84
C THR A 216 -21.34 -12.01 -0.63
N GLU A 217 -21.94 -10.93 -0.11
CA GLU A 217 -21.23 -9.72 0.29
C GLU A 217 -21.01 -9.70 1.80
N ILE A 218 -19.77 -9.46 2.22
CA ILE A 218 -19.35 -9.48 3.62
C ILE A 218 -18.68 -8.15 3.94
N MET A 219 -19.30 -7.34 4.79
CA MET A 219 -18.80 -6.02 5.21
C MET A 219 -17.71 -6.17 6.28
N ALA A 220 -16.53 -6.66 5.88
CA ALA A 220 -15.39 -6.85 6.76
C ALA A 220 -14.06 -6.52 6.06
N ARG A 221 -13.06 -6.09 6.83
CA ARG A 221 -11.66 -5.90 6.38
C ARG A 221 -10.84 -7.19 6.39
N THR A 222 -11.27 -8.15 7.20
CA THR A 222 -10.64 -9.45 7.37
C THR A 222 -11.71 -10.51 7.19
N TYR A 223 -11.44 -11.53 6.40
CA TYR A 223 -12.37 -12.61 6.13
C TYR A 223 -11.68 -13.97 6.24
N ASP A 224 -12.21 -14.83 7.11
CA ASP A 224 -11.76 -16.21 7.24
C ASP A 224 -12.49 -17.06 6.19
N PHE A 225 -11.81 -17.34 5.08
CA PHE A 225 -12.32 -18.17 4.00
C PHE A 225 -12.27 -19.64 4.37
N TYR A 226 -13.36 -20.35 4.04
CA TYR A 226 -13.53 -21.78 4.27
C TYR A 226 -14.34 -22.38 3.12
N SER A 227 -13.87 -23.51 2.58
CA SER A 227 -14.64 -24.32 1.64
C SER A 227 -14.40 -25.80 1.91
N ASP A 228 -15.48 -26.57 1.84
CA ASP A 228 -15.47 -28.04 1.86
C ASP A 228 -15.42 -28.63 0.44
N ILE A 229 -15.74 -27.81 -0.57
CA ILE A 229 -15.86 -28.24 -1.97
C ILE A 229 -14.58 -27.87 -2.72
N GLU A 230 -14.04 -28.82 -3.47
CA GLU A 230 -12.93 -28.60 -4.40
C GLU A 230 -13.38 -27.70 -5.55
N GLY A 231 -12.57 -26.69 -5.85
CA GLY A 231 -12.93 -25.70 -6.86
C GLY A 231 -12.11 -24.43 -6.78
N SER A 232 -12.26 -23.61 -7.80
CA SER A 232 -11.67 -22.28 -7.88
C SER A 232 -12.67 -21.24 -7.39
N PHE A 233 -12.35 -20.54 -6.31
CA PHE A 233 -13.19 -19.51 -5.71
C PHE A 233 -12.60 -18.13 -6.02
N GLU A 234 -13.37 -17.30 -6.72
CA GLU A 234 -13.03 -15.90 -6.94
C GLU A 234 -13.46 -15.08 -5.72
N VAL A 235 -12.48 -14.46 -5.05
CA VAL A 235 -12.68 -13.55 -3.92
C VAL A 235 -12.33 -12.14 -4.40
N LYS A 236 -13.32 -11.24 -4.33
CA LYS A 236 -13.13 -9.82 -4.65
C LYS A 236 -13.14 -9.00 -3.36
N PHE A 237 -12.34 -7.96 -3.32
CA PHE A 237 -12.32 -7.00 -2.23
C PHE A 237 -12.56 -5.63 -2.82
N ALA A 238 -13.60 -4.97 -2.33
CA ALA A 238 -14.03 -3.66 -2.81
C ALA A 238 -13.93 -2.64 -1.68
N ALA A 239 -13.35 -1.47 -1.98
CA ALA A 239 -13.34 -0.33 -1.07
C ALA A 239 -13.94 0.89 -1.77
N LYS A 240 -14.72 1.70 -1.04
CA LYS A 240 -15.18 3.00 -1.54
C LYS A 240 -14.04 4.00 -1.56
N ASN A 241 -13.91 4.75 -2.65
CA ASN A 241 -13.02 5.91 -2.73
C ASN A 241 -13.68 7.17 -2.11
N HIS A 242 -12.94 8.28 -2.02
CA HIS A 242 -13.45 9.57 -1.55
C HIS A 242 -14.57 10.18 -2.43
N PHE A 243 -14.76 9.68 -3.65
CA PHE A 243 -15.81 10.05 -4.59
C PHE A 243 -17.02 9.09 -4.56
N ASN A 244 -17.08 8.20 -3.57
CA ASN A 244 -18.15 7.21 -3.38
C ASN A 244 -18.27 6.17 -4.52
N VAL A 245 -17.21 5.96 -5.29
CA VAL A 245 -17.08 4.92 -6.33
C VAL A 245 -16.37 3.71 -5.73
N TRP A 246 -16.85 2.51 -6.05
CA TRP A 246 -16.25 1.24 -5.63
C TRP A 246 -15.06 0.90 -6.51
N ILE A 247 -13.93 0.60 -5.87
CA ILE A 247 -12.72 0.10 -6.53
C ILE A 247 -12.47 -1.31 -6.01
N GLU A 248 -12.24 -2.25 -6.91
CA GLU A 248 -12.19 -3.67 -6.61
C GLU A 248 -10.85 -4.27 -7.02
N ASP A 249 -10.31 -5.17 -6.19
CA ASP A 249 -9.26 -6.11 -6.57
C ASP A 249 -9.80 -7.54 -6.44
N LYS A 250 -9.20 -8.48 -7.16
CA LYS A 250 -9.64 -9.87 -7.21
C LYS A 250 -8.48 -10.84 -7.02
N ILE A 251 -8.74 -11.91 -6.28
CA ILE A 251 -7.86 -13.07 -6.16
C ILE A 251 -8.66 -14.34 -6.44
N ILE A 252 -7.95 -15.36 -6.89
CA ILE A 252 -8.51 -16.69 -7.12
C ILE A 252 -7.85 -17.63 -6.11
N ILE A 253 -8.67 -18.30 -5.32
CA ILE A 253 -8.23 -19.32 -4.36
C ILE A 253 -8.63 -20.68 -4.91
N GLU A 254 -7.68 -21.58 -5.04
CA GLU A 254 -7.93 -22.94 -5.50
C GLU A 254 -7.97 -23.90 -4.32
N VAL A 255 -9.05 -24.67 -4.23
CA VAL A 255 -9.19 -25.77 -3.28
C VAL A 255 -9.01 -27.06 -4.04
N ARG A 256 -7.93 -27.80 -3.76
CA ARG A 256 -7.63 -29.09 -4.40
C ARG A 256 -7.24 -30.09 -3.32
N ALA A 257 -7.79 -31.31 -3.37
CA ALA A 257 -7.21 -32.42 -2.64
C ALA A 257 -5.89 -32.81 -3.32
N ASN A 258 -4.85 -33.05 -2.52
CA ASN A 258 -3.62 -33.68 -3.00
C ASN A 258 -3.88 -35.11 -3.46
#